data_AF-M3VHH6-F1
#
_entry.id   AF-M3VHH6-F1
#
_cell.length_a   1.000
_cell.length_b   1.000
_cell.length_c   1.000
_cell.angle_alpha   90.00
_cell.angle_beta   90.00
_cell.angle_gamma   90.00
#
_symmetry.space_group_name_H-M   'P 1'
#
loop_
_entity.id
_entity.type
_entity.pdbx_description
1 polymer ?
#
loop_
_entity_poly.entity_id
_entity_poly.type
_entity_poly.pdbx_seq_one_letter_code
_entity_poly.pdbx_strand_id
1 'polypeptide(L)'
;MTPFTDRLVALLPAGIVLPQPILTTFDWLADNGHVDDATDHLHARLVPVGIDSLSEVAVDVDPDFMTYWHDDESKRDRVIPLFRTGGDGSHAGLWVDDDGRSRFVHLGSGSGSTWSGVSTDDAVDFLRFLAIGYDEPCWPEAHALTPEEVYAAEVDNDDPPFTAPTAFQTFLRTTFAVDIPDRGVDIVTTAADMDDDPTDPFLIWLADGD
;
A
#
# COMPACT_ATOMS: atom_id res chain seq x y z
N MET A 1 6.99 -11.20 23.42
CA MET A 1 6.99 -10.19 22.34
C MET A 1 5.53 -9.94 22.00
N THR A 2 5.11 -8.69 21.92
CA THR A 2 3.74 -8.37 21.46
C THR A 2 3.64 -8.75 19.98
N PRO A 3 2.59 -9.47 19.54
CA PRO A 3 2.37 -9.80 18.14
C PRO A 3 2.45 -8.56 17.23
N PHE A 4 2.91 -8.75 15.99
CA PHE A 4 3.06 -7.68 15.00
C PHE A 4 1.74 -6.92 14.78
N THR A 5 0.65 -7.67 14.58
CA THR A 5 -0.70 -7.10 14.39
C THR A 5 -1.20 -6.36 15.63
N ASP A 6 -0.88 -6.83 16.84
CA ASP A 6 -1.26 -6.14 18.09
C ASP A 6 -0.53 -4.79 18.21
N ARG A 7 0.76 -4.75 17.84
CA ARG A 7 1.54 -3.51 17.79
C ARG A 7 0.95 -2.54 16.77
N LEU A 8 0.55 -3.01 15.60
CA LEU A 8 -0.10 -2.20 14.57
C LEU A 8 -1.42 -1.63 15.06
N VAL A 9 -2.30 -2.46 15.61
CA VAL A 9 -3.61 -2.03 16.09
C VAL A 9 -3.47 -0.98 17.19
N ALA A 10 -2.42 -1.05 18.00
CA ALA A 10 -2.13 -0.04 19.03
C ALA A 10 -1.75 1.34 18.46
N LEU A 11 -1.38 1.44 17.18
CA LEU A 11 -1.11 2.72 16.50
C LEU A 11 -2.35 3.34 15.85
N LEU A 12 -3.44 2.58 15.72
CA LEU A 12 -4.63 3.06 15.02
C LEU A 12 -5.37 4.13 15.84
N PRO A 13 -5.89 5.18 15.19
CA PRO A 13 -6.80 6.13 15.81
C PRO A 13 -8.02 5.42 16.41
N ALA A 14 -8.59 6.02 17.45
CA ALA A 14 -9.69 5.42 18.21
C ALA A 14 -10.91 5.17 17.32
N GLY A 15 -11.40 3.92 17.31
CA GLY A 15 -12.59 3.54 16.55
C GLY A 15 -12.30 3.08 15.12
N ILE A 16 -11.06 3.18 14.64
CA ILE A 16 -10.66 2.61 13.36
C ILE A 16 -10.49 1.10 13.51
N VAL A 17 -11.08 0.37 12.56
CA VAL A 17 -10.99 -1.08 12.47
C VAL A 17 -10.49 -1.44 11.08
N LEU A 18 -9.37 -2.14 11.01
CA LEU A 18 -8.87 -2.64 9.73
C LEU A 18 -9.74 -3.79 9.21
N PRO A 19 -9.95 -3.88 7.89
CA PRO A 19 -10.63 -5.02 7.29
C PRO A 19 -9.95 -6.34 7.62
N GLN A 20 -10.74 -7.40 7.84
CA GLN A 20 -10.20 -8.72 8.21
C GLN A 20 -9.12 -9.26 7.25
N PRO A 21 -9.21 -9.09 5.90
CA PRO A 21 -8.14 -9.51 5.00
C PRO A 21 -6.78 -8.86 5.29
N ILE A 22 -6.78 -7.60 5.73
CA ILE A 22 -5.56 -6.86 6.10
C ILE A 22 -4.95 -7.46 7.37
N LEU A 23 -5.77 -7.67 8.41
CA LEU A 23 -5.31 -8.29 9.67
C LEU A 23 -4.75 -9.69 9.44
N THR A 24 -5.48 -10.53 8.68
CA THR A 24 -5.04 -11.88 8.34
C THR A 24 -3.73 -11.87 7.53
N THR A 25 -3.52 -10.86 6.69
CA THR A 25 -2.25 -10.69 5.97
C THR A 25 -1.10 -10.34 6.89
N PHE A 26 -1.30 -9.41 7.83
CA PHE A 26 -0.25 -9.02 8.77
C PHE A 26 0.15 -10.14 9.74
N ASP A 27 -0.81 -10.93 10.20
CA ASP A 27 -0.53 -12.16 10.94
C ASP A 27 0.33 -13.13 10.09
N TRP A 28 -0.04 -13.32 8.82
CA TRP A 28 0.70 -14.20 7.92
C TRP A 28 2.14 -13.70 7.66
N LEU A 29 2.34 -12.40 7.44
CA LEU A 29 3.68 -11.83 7.25
C LEU A 29 4.55 -12.08 8.49
N ALA A 30 4.01 -11.89 9.69
CA ALA A 30 4.70 -12.15 10.95
C ALA A 30 5.08 -13.62 11.11
N ASP A 31 4.18 -14.54 10.78
CA ASP A 31 4.39 -15.98 10.93
C ASP A 31 5.33 -16.58 9.85
N ASN A 32 5.58 -15.87 8.75
CA ASN A 32 6.32 -16.40 7.58
C ASN A 32 7.64 -15.68 7.30
N GLY A 33 8.18 -14.95 8.27
CA GLY A 33 9.54 -14.38 8.19
C GLY A 33 9.63 -13.14 7.28
N HIS A 34 8.56 -12.37 7.17
CA HIS A 34 8.51 -11.12 6.41
C HIS A 34 8.78 -9.88 7.26
N VAL A 35 8.64 -9.98 8.57
CA VAL A 35 8.84 -8.88 9.53
C VAL A 35 10.33 -8.68 9.80
N ASP A 36 10.78 -7.43 9.69
CA ASP A 36 12.14 -7.06 10.06
C ASP A 36 12.20 -6.51 11.49
N ASP A 37 12.52 -7.40 12.43
CA ASP A 37 12.70 -7.07 13.85
C ASP A 37 13.97 -6.25 14.13
N ALA A 38 14.82 -5.97 13.14
CA ALA A 38 16.01 -5.11 13.31
C ALA A 38 15.66 -3.60 13.34
N THR A 39 14.41 -3.25 13.03
CA THR A 39 13.92 -1.87 13.03
C THR A 39 13.11 -1.58 14.30
N ASP A 40 13.18 -0.33 14.78
CA ASP A 40 12.39 0.12 15.95
C ASP A 40 10.91 0.40 15.59
N HIS A 41 10.56 0.39 14.29
CA HIS A 41 9.22 0.62 13.78
C HIS A 41 8.56 -0.69 13.28
N LEU A 42 7.29 -0.62 12.88
CA LEU A 42 6.61 -1.75 12.27
C LEU A 42 7.05 -1.84 10.81
N HIS A 43 7.93 -2.80 10.53
CA HIS A 43 8.42 -3.04 9.18
C HIS A 43 8.19 -4.49 8.75
N ALA A 44 7.57 -4.68 7.59
CA ALA A 44 7.46 -5.98 6.94
C ALA A 44 7.46 -5.83 5.43
N ARG A 45 8.14 -6.73 4.71
CA ARG A 45 8.21 -6.71 3.24
C ARG A 45 7.32 -7.78 2.63
N LEU A 46 6.90 -7.61 1.38
CA LEU A 46 6.13 -8.67 0.68
C LEU A 46 6.99 -9.86 0.24
N VAL A 47 8.31 -9.70 0.28
CA VAL A 47 9.29 -10.75 0.07
C VAL A 47 9.95 -11.08 1.42
N PRO A 48 10.19 -12.36 1.77
CA PRO A 48 10.79 -12.73 3.06
C PRO A 48 12.12 -12.02 3.35
N VAL A 49 12.42 -11.82 4.63
CA VAL A 49 13.70 -11.26 5.08
C VAL A 49 14.87 -12.10 4.57
N GLY A 50 15.94 -11.43 4.10
CA GLY A 50 17.14 -12.07 3.58
C GLY A 50 17.06 -12.50 2.11
N ILE A 51 15.93 -12.25 1.44
CA ILE A 51 15.84 -12.28 -0.02
C ILE A 51 16.05 -10.86 -0.55
N ASP A 52 16.95 -10.74 -1.53
CA ASP A 52 17.20 -9.49 -2.25
C ASP A 52 16.04 -9.21 -3.21
N SER A 53 15.54 -7.98 -3.17
CA SER A 53 14.46 -7.47 -4.01
C SER A 53 14.61 -5.96 -4.12
N LEU A 54 14.26 -5.41 -5.28
CA LEU A 54 14.14 -3.96 -5.50
C LEU A 54 12.80 -3.40 -5.00
N SER A 55 11.87 -4.26 -4.56
CA SER A 55 10.56 -3.78 -4.13
C SER A 55 10.64 -2.89 -2.90
N GLU A 56 10.14 -1.66 -3.08
CA GLU A 56 10.01 -0.64 -2.04
C GLU A 56 8.70 -0.80 -1.25
N VAL A 57 7.90 -1.81 -1.60
CA VAL A 57 6.65 -2.11 -0.90
C VAL A 57 6.92 -2.75 0.45
N ALA A 58 6.60 -2.00 1.50
CA ALA A 58 6.71 -2.45 2.86
C ALA A 58 5.53 -1.97 3.70
N VAL A 59 5.12 -2.77 4.67
CA VAL A 59 4.32 -2.27 5.80
C VAL A 59 5.18 -1.24 6.50
N ASP A 60 4.69 -0.01 6.53
CA ASP A 60 5.33 1.13 7.16
C ASP A 60 4.23 2.05 7.67
N VAL A 61 4.07 2.08 8.99
CA VAL A 61 2.96 2.78 9.65
C VAL A 61 3.52 3.83 10.57
N ASP A 62 3.49 5.06 10.07
CA ASP A 62 3.82 6.27 10.79
C ASP A 62 2.50 7.00 11.20
N PRO A 63 2.17 7.06 12.50
CA PRO A 63 0.99 7.76 12.99
C PRO A 63 0.95 9.24 12.62
N ASP A 64 2.13 9.85 12.41
CA ASP A 64 2.25 11.27 12.12
C ASP A 64 2.28 11.56 10.61
N PHE A 65 2.28 10.55 9.73
CA PHE A 65 2.41 10.74 8.27
C PHE A 65 1.36 11.71 7.71
N MET A 66 0.13 11.63 8.18
CA MET A 66 -0.95 12.48 7.67
C MET A 66 -0.79 13.97 8.06
N THR A 67 0.16 14.32 8.93
CA THR A 67 0.52 15.73 9.23
C THR A 67 1.14 16.44 8.03
N TYR A 68 1.72 15.71 7.06
CA TYR A 68 2.22 16.28 5.82
C TYR A 68 1.11 16.62 4.82
N TRP A 69 -0.08 16.07 5.02
CA TRP A 69 -1.20 16.16 4.09
C TRP A 69 -2.29 17.12 4.52
N HIS A 70 -2.55 17.25 5.82
CA HIS A 70 -3.66 18.06 6.30
C HIS A 70 -3.49 18.46 7.78
N ASP A 71 -3.89 19.69 8.15
CA ASP A 71 -3.78 20.17 9.54
C ASP A 71 -4.92 19.66 10.45
N ASP A 72 -6.12 19.46 9.91
CA ASP A 72 -7.29 18.93 10.65
C ASP A 72 -7.09 17.48 11.11
N GLU A 73 -6.96 17.30 12.43
CA GLU A 73 -6.83 16.01 13.10
C GLU A 73 -8.00 15.07 12.78
N SER A 74 -9.22 15.59 12.64
CA SER A 74 -10.41 14.77 12.35
C SER A 74 -10.38 14.14 10.96
N LYS A 75 -9.64 14.75 10.00
CA LYS A 75 -9.36 14.13 8.71
C LYS A 75 -8.18 13.17 8.80
N ARG A 76 -7.10 13.58 9.47
CA ARG A 76 -5.90 12.74 9.64
C ARG A 76 -6.22 11.38 10.29
N ASP A 77 -7.05 11.37 11.34
CA ASP A 77 -7.46 10.16 12.05
C ASP A 77 -8.27 9.16 11.21
N ARG A 78 -8.71 9.58 10.02
CA ARG A 78 -9.52 8.77 9.11
C ARG A 78 -8.75 8.21 7.92
N VAL A 79 -7.46 8.53 7.81
CA VAL A 79 -6.56 7.98 6.80
C VAL A 79 -5.42 7.27 7.50
N ILE A 80 -5.27 5.98 7.22
CA ILE A 80 -4.26 5.11 7.82
C ILE A 80 -3.31 4.66 6.72
N PRO A 81 -2.16 5.33 6.53
CA PRO A 81 -1.08 4.84 5.67
C PRO A 81 -0.59 3.51 6.24
N LEU A 82 -0.68 2.45 5.43
CA LEU A 82 -0.34 1.09 5.87
C LEU A 82 0.93 0.58 5.18
N PHE A 83 1.10 0.96 3.92
CA PHE A 83 2.19 0.49 3.08
C PHE A 83 2.91 1.67 2.45
N ARG A 84 4.23 1.69 2.53
CA ARG A 84 5.05 2.44 1.58
C ARG A 84 4.93 1.79 0.21
N THR A 85 4.79 2.61 -0.84
CA THR A 85 4.63 2.18 -2.24
C THR A 85 5.74 2.67 -3.17
N GLY A 86 6.65 3.50 -2.67
CA GLY A 86 7.85 3.94 -3.38
C GLY A 86 8.88 4.56 -2.43
N GLY A 87 10.14 4.56 -2.86
CA GLY A 87 11.25 5.24 -2.18
C GLY A 87 11.12 6.76 -2.19
N ASP A 88 10.19 7.28 -2.99
CA ASP A 88 9.80 8.69 -3.06
C ASP A 88 8.96 9.15 -1.85
N GLY A 89 8.53 8.22 -0.99
CA GLY A 89 7.67 8.49 0.16
C GLY A 89 6.18 8.32 -0.11
N SER A 90 5.80 7.81 -1.29
CA SER A 90 4.42 7.44 -1.58
C SER A 90 3.93 6.33 -0.66
N HIS A 91 2.66 6.41 -0.28
CA HIS A 91 2.01 5.43 0.58
C HIS A 91 0.67 5.00 0.01
N ALA A 92 0.20 3.84 0.45
CA ALA A 92 -1.17 3.41 0.28
C ALA A 92 -1.75 2.92 1.60
N GLY A 93 -3.06 3.07 1.75
CA GLY A 93 -3.67 2.91 3.06
C GLY A 93 -5.18 2.88 3.03
N LEU A 94 -5.75 2.87 4.23
CA LEU A 94 -7.19 2.89 4.45
C LEU A 94 -7.67 4.32 4.57
N TRP A 95 -8.77 4.67 3.93
CA TRP A 95 -9.56 5.86 4.22
C TRP A 95 -10.95 5.45 4.71
N VAL A 96 -11.45 6.10 5.75
CA VAL A 96 -12.84 5.94 6.24
C VAL A 96 -13.65 7.17 5.84
N ASP A 97 -14.61 7.00 4.92
CA ASP A 97 -15.49 8.07 4.42
C ASP A 97 -16.59 8.46 5.41
N ASP A 98 -17.35 9.52 5.10
CA ASP A 98 -18.32 10.13 6.05
C ASP A 98 -19.49 9.19 6.40
N ASP A 99 -19.73 8.18 5.56
CA ASP A 99 -20.69 7.12 5.81
C ASP A 99 -20.09 6.00 6.68
N GLY A 100 -18.83 6.13 7.10
CA GLY A 100 -18.08 5.13 7.83
C GLY A 100 -17.61 3.95 6.96
N ARG A 101 -17.59 4.10 5.63
CA ARG A 101 -17.11 3.04 4.73
C ARG A 101 -15.61 3.16 4.57
N SER A 102 -14.94 2.02 4.65
CA SER A 102 -13.53 1.90 4.36
C SER A 102 -13.29 1.74 2.86
N ARG A 103 -12.33 2.49 2.33
CA ARG A 103 -11.78 2.34 0.97
C ARG A 103 -10.27 2.36 1.05
N PHE A 104 -9.61 1.84 0.02
CA PHE A 104 -8.17 1.92 -0.10
C PHE A 104 -7.81 3.09 -1.00
N VAL A 105 -6.82 3.86 -0.56
CA VAL A 105 -6.36 5.06 -1.23
C VAL A 105 -4.85 5.01 -1.46
N HIS A 106 -4.40 5.66 -2.51
CA HIS A 106 -3.01 5.99 -2.73
C HIS A 106 -2.75 7.45 -2.35
N LEU A 107 -1.55 7.71 -1.83
CA LEU A 107 -1.05 8.98 -1.35
C LEU A 107 0.30 9.22 -2.05
N GLY A 108 0.27 9.96 -3.16
CA GLY A 108 1.48 10.30 -3.91
C GLY A 108 2.36 11.30 -3.15
N SER A 109 3.68 11.18 -3.27
CA SER A 109 4.61 12.06 -2.54
C SER A 109 4.58 13.54 -2.96
N GLY A 110 4.05 13.84 -4.15
CA GLY A 110 4.11 15.16 -4.79
C GLY A 110 5.50 15.53 -5.35
N SER A 111 6.51 14.67 -5.19
CA SER A 111 7.88 14.89 -5.71
C SER A 111 8.12 14.31 -7.12
N GLY A 112 7.04 13.87 -7.77
CA GLY A 112 7.03 13.18 -9.06
C GLY A 112 5.89 12.16 -9.13
N SER A 113 5.56 11.54 -7.99
CA SER A 113 4.37 10.70 -7.83
C SER A 113 3.20 11.57 -7.38
N THR A 114 2.32 11.89 -8.33
CA THR A 114 1.15 12.73 -8.11
C THR A 114 -0.14 11.92 -8.00
N TRP A 115 -0.10 10.61 -8.29
CA TRP A 115 -1.27 9.74 -8.16
C TRP A 115 -1.75 9.74 -6.70
N SER A 116 -2.95 10.25 -6.48
CA SER A 116 -3.60 10.25 -5.16
C SER A 116 -5.10 10.11 -5.32
N GLY A 117 -5.73 9.25 -4.54
CA GLY A 117 -7.15 8.94 -4.72
C GLY A 117 -7.50 7.53 -4.35
N VAL A 118 -8.77 7.16 -4.57
CA VAL A 118 -9.23 5.79 -4.32
C VAL A 118 -8.60 4.83 -5.32
N SER A 119 -7.92 3.81 -4.80
CA SER A 119 -7.36 2.73 -5.61
C SER A 119 -8.36 1.59 -5.78
N THR A 120 -9.05 1.20 -4.71
CA THR A 120 -10.12 0.18 -4.70
C THR A 120 -10.96 0.29 -3.43
N ASP A 121 -12.16 -0.27 -3.42
CA ASP A 121 -13.00 -0.41 -2.23
C ASP A 121 -12.96 -1.82 -1.60
N ASP A 122 -12.24 -2.77 -2.21
CA ASP A 122 -12.10 -4.14 -1.72
C ASP A 122 -10.68 -4.41 -1.15
N ALA A 123 -10.65 -4.93 0.08
CA ALA A 123 -9.39 -5.20 0.78
C ALA A 123 -8.57 -6.33 0.15
N VAL A 124 -9.22 -7.32 -0.45
CA VAL A 124 -8.51 -8.40 -1.14
C VAL A 124 -7.96 -7.88 -2.46
N ASP A 125 -8.68 -7.05 -3.19
CA ASP A 125 -8.17 -6.39 -4.41
C ASP A 125 -6.99 -5.48 -4.11
N PHE A 126 -7.03 -4.74 -3.00
CA PHE A 126 -5.87 -3.95 -2.57
C PHE A 126 -4.64 -4.84 -2.33
N LEU A 127 -4.80 -5.95 -1.62
CA LEU A 127 -3.72 -6.91 -1.40
C LEU A 127 -3.25 -7.57 -2.71
N ARG A 128 -4.18 -7.88 -3.62
CA ARG A 128 -3.87 -8.43 -4.95
C ARG A 128 -3.05 -7.45 -5.76
N PHE A 129 -3.36 -6.14 -5.71
CA PHE A 129 -2.60 -5.09 -6.38
C PHE A 129 -1.15 -5.05 -5.90
N LEU A 130 -0.94 -5.06 -4.57
CA LEU A 130 0.41 -5.13 -4.00
C LEU A 130 1.14 -6.44 -4.40
N ALA A 131 0.41 -7.54 -4.50
CA ALA A 131 0.96 -8.85 -4.87
C ALA A 131 1.32 -9.01 -6.36
N ILE A 132 0.91 -8.07 -7.22
CA ILE A 132 1.32 -8.06 -8.64
C ILE A 132 2.85 -8.04 -8.71
N GLY A 133 3.49 -7.24 -7.84
CA GLY A 133 4.93 -7.29 -7.61
C GLY A 133 5.72 -6.22 -8.36
N TYR A 134 5.12 -5.05 -8.60
CA TYR A 134 5.89 -3.85 -8.94
C TYR A 134 6.91 -3.56 -7.84
N ASP A 135 8.07 -3.08 -8.24
CA ASP A 135 9.06 -2.56 -7.30
C ASP A 135 8.53 -1.31 -6.61
N GLU A 136 7.96 -0.38 -7.38
CA GLU A 136 7.28 0.83 -6.93
C GLU A 136 5.88 0.95 -7.57
N PRO A 137 4.81 0.45 -6.93
CA PRO A 137 3.46 0.57 -7.48
C PRO A 137 2.91 2.00 -7.51
N CYS A 138 3.61 3.01 -7.00
CA CYS A 138 3.15 4.40 -7.00
C CYS A 138 3.11 5.07 -8.38
N TRP A 139 3.67 4.45 -9.42
CA TRP A 139 3.71 4.97 -10.79
C TRP A 139 2.54 4.45 -11.66
N PRO A 140 1.48 5.23 -11.89
CA PRO A 140 0.32 4.75 -12.64
C PRO A 140 0.62 4.43 -14.12
N GLU A 141 1.62 5.06 -14.73
CA GLU A 141 2.06 4.77 -16.09
C GLU A 141 2.58 3.33 -16.25
N ALA A 142 3.12 2.77 -15.17
CA ALA A 142 3.62 1.39 -15.12
C ALA A 142 2.49 0.35 -15.06
N HIS A 143 1.28 0.73 -14.62
CA HIS A 143 0.21 -0.22 -14.34
C HIS A 143 -0.33 -0.93 -15.59
N ALA A 144 -0.11 -0.38 -16.78
CA ALA A 144 -0.49 -0.99 -18.06
C ALA A 144 0.49 -2.10 -18.51
N LEU A 145 1.66 -2.19 -17.87
CA LEU A 145 2.70 -3.17 -18.11
C LEU A 145 2.74 -4.19 -16.97
N THR A 146 3.32 -5.36 -17.23
CA THR A 146 3.64 -6.29 -16.13
C THR A 146 4.86 -5.79 -15.36
N PRO A 147 5.06 -6.18 -14.09
CA PRO A 147 6.27 -5.81 -13.35
C PRO A 147 7.57 -6.27 -14.01
N GLU A 148 7.55 -7.41 -14.71
CA GLU A 148 8.71 -7.89 -15.47
C GLU A 148 9.03 -6.97 -16.66
N GLU A 149 8.00 -6.42 -17.32
CA GLU A 149 8.18 -5.47 -18.42
C GLU A 149 8.74 -4.12 -17.91
N VAL A 150 8.25 -3.64 -16.76
CA VAL A 150 8.74 -2.42 -16.09
C VAL A 150 10.20 -2.60 -15.68
N TYR A 151 10.48 -3.67 -14.92
CA TYR A 151 11.83 -4.00 -14.49
C TYR A 151 12.80 -4.12 -15.67
N ALA A 152 12.42 -4.80 -16.75
CA ALA A 152 13.29 -4.95 -17.91
C ALA A 152 13.62 -3.63 -18.63
N ALA A 153 12.79 -2.59 -18.46
CA ALA A 153 13.02 -1.27 -19.03
C ALA A 153 13.93 -0.38 -18.16
N GLU A 154 14.02 -0.67 -16.85
CA GLU A 154 14.65 0.21 -15.85
C GLU A 154 15.90 -0.41 -15.21
N VAL A 155 16.05 -1.73 -15.29
CA VAL A 155 17.17 -2.47 -14.68
C VAL A 155 18.54 -2.04 -15.20
N ASP A 156 19.45 -1.76 -14.28
CA ASP A 156 20.87 -1.55 -14.53
C ASP A 156 21.70 -2.83 -14.28
N ASN A 157 22.93 -2.88 -14.80
CA ASN A 157 23.77 -4.10 -14.72
C ASN A 157 24.13 -4.54 -13.28
N ASP A 158 24.02 -3.64 -12.31
CA ASP A 158 24.35 -3.89 -10.90
C ASP A 158 23.11 -4.28 -10.07
N ASP A 159 21.92 -4.25 -10.66
CA ASP A 159 20.67 -4.58 -9.97
C ASP A 159 20.49 -6.09 -9.78
N PRO A 160 19.88 -6.52 -8.66
CA PRO A 160 19.50 -7.91 -8.47
C PRO A 160 18.41 -8.28 -9.48
N PRO A 161 18.30 -9.57 -9.86
CA PRO A 161 17.25 -10.04 -10.76
C PRO A 161 15.86 -9.71 -10.20
N PHE A 162 14.89 -9.53 -11.10
CA PHE A 162 13.48 -9.38 -10.73
C PHE A 162 13.03 -10.49 -9.77
N THR A 163 12.42 -10.08 -8.65
CA THR A 163 11.93 -10.98 -7.60
C THR A 163 10.45 -10.72 -7.32
N ALA A 164 9.59 -11.54 -7.91
CA ALA A 164 8.15 -11.51 -7.60
C ALA A 164 7.88 -11.99 -6.16
N PRO A 165 6.85 -11.46 -5.46
CA PRO A 165 6.48 -11.86 -4.10
C PRO A 165 5.69 -13.18 -4.09
N THR A 166 6.28 -14.26 -4.64
CA THR A 166 5.61 -15.54 -4.91
C THR A 166 5.00 -16.22 -3.67
N ALA A 167 5.64 -16.10 -2.50
CA ALA A 167 5.11 -16.60 -1.24
C ALA A 167 3.82 -15.87 -0.86
N PHE A 168 3.82 -14.54 -0.95
CA PHE A 168 2.67 -13.69 -0.68
C PHE A 168 1.54 -13.93 -1.68
N GLN A 169 1.85 -14.05 -2.97
CA GLN A 169 0.88 -14.41 -4.01
C GLN A 169 0.24 -15.78 -3.72
N THR A 170 1.04 -16.77 -3.29
CA THR A 170 0.53 -18.11 -2.94
C THR A 170 -0.42 -18.02 -1.75
N PHE A 171 -0.05 -17.28 -0.71
CA PHE A 171 -0.91 -17.01 0.43
C PHE A 171 -2.25 -16.42 0.02
N LEU A 172 -2.27 -15.36 -0.79
CA LEU A 172 -3.53 -14.74 -1.23
C LEU A 172 -4.41 -15.71 -2.02
N ARG A 173 -3.82 -16.47 -2.95
CA ARG A 173 -4.54 -17.51 -3.72
C ARG A 173 -5.17 -18.56 -2.82
N THR A 174 -4.46 -19.02 -1.78
CA THR A 174 -4.95 -20.05 -0.88
C THR A 174 -5.96 -19.55 0.16
N THR A 175 -5.72 -18.36 0.72
CA THR A 175 -6.48 -17.83 1.86
C THR A 175 -7.76 -17.15 1.41
N PHE A 176 -7.70 -16.42 0.30
CA PHE A 176 -8.83 -15.65 -0.21
C PHE A 176 -9.46 -16.25 -1.48
N ALA A 177 -8.91 -17.35 -2.00
CA ALA A 177 -9.42 -18.03 -3.21
C ALA A 177 -9.51 -17.10 -4.43
N VAL A 178 -8.48 -16.26 -4.62
CA VAL A 178 -8.38 -15.28 -5.71
C VAL A 178 -7.23 -15.60 -6.65
N ASP A 179 -7.23 -15.04 -7.86
CA ASP A 179 -6.06 -14.99 -8.74
C ASP A 179 -5.38 -13.63 -8.64
N ILE A 180 -4.08 -13.56 -8.92
CA ILE A 180 -3.34 -12.30 -9.00
C ILE A 180 -3.30 -11.88 -10.47
N PRO A 181 -3.79 -10.69 -10.84
CA PRO A 181 -3.69 -10.20 -12.21
C PRO A 181 -2.23 -9.88 -12.58
N ASP A 182 -1.95 -9.81 -13.87
CA ASP A 182 -0.61 -9.50 -14.37
C ASP A 182 -0.30 -7.99 -14.31
N ARG A 183 -1.33 -7.14 -14.20
CA ARG A 183 -1.24 -5.69 -14.39
C ARG A 183 -2.07 -4.91 -13.39
N GLY A 184 -1.55 -3.76 -12.96
CA GLY A 184 -2.19 -2.86 -12.02
C GLY A 184 -3.54 -2.33 -12.52
N VAL A 185 -3.66 -2.06 -13.83
CA VAL A 185 -4.90 -1.53 -14.44
C VAL A 185 -6.10 -2.49 -14.34
N ASP A 186 -5.86 -3.78 -14.08
CA ASP A 186 -6.94 -4.75 -13.87
C ASP A 186 -7.61 -4.62 -12.49
N ILE A 187 -7.02 -3.82 -11.58
CA ILE A 187 -7.57 -3.49 -10.25
C ILE A 187 -7.79 -1.97 -10.14
N VAL A 188 -6.74 -1.20 -10.37
CA VAL A 188 -6.77 0.27 -10.31
C VAL A 188 -7.19 0.80 -11.68
N THR A 189 -8.50 0.94 -11.86
CA THR A 189 -9.06 1.35 -13.16
C THR A 189 -8.95 2.85 -13.43
N THR A 190 -8.69 3.67 -12.41
CA THR A 190 -8.47 5.11 -12.54
C THR A 190 -7.42 5.53 -11.52
N ALA A 191 -6.41 6.27 -11.98
CA ALA A 191 -5.43 6.93 -11.13
C ALA A 191 -5.66 8.44 -11.22
N ALA A 192 -6.23 9.02 -10.17
CA ALA A 192 -6.43 10.47 -10.10
C ALA A 192 -5.12 11.19 -9.79
N ASP A 193 -4.94 12.36 -10.38
CA ASP A 193 -3.77 13.20 -10.13
C ASP A 193 -4.15 14.28 -9.11
N MET A 194 -3.30 14.48 -8.11
CA MET A 194 -3.52 15.50 -7.07
C MET A 194 -3.36 16.95 -7.57
N ASP A 195 -2.67 17.15 -8.69
CA ASP A 195 -2.50 18.46 -9.33
C ASP A 195 -3.67 18.84 -10.25
N ASP A 196 -4.56 17.89 -10.56
CA ASP A 196 -5.76 18.10 -11.36
C ASP A 196 -6.97 18.55 -10.52
N ASP A 197 -8.00 19.09 -11.18
CA ASP A 197 -9.28 19.37 -10.53
C ASP A 197 -9.86 18.06 -9.95
N PRO A 198 -10.14 17.99 -8.64
CA PRO A 198 -10.44 16.72 -7.98
C PRO A 198 -11.80 16.19 -8.43
N THR A 199 -11.76 15.04 -9.10
CA THR A 199 -12.96 14.24 -9.42
C THR A 199 -13.04 12.97 -8.59
N ASP A 200 -11.94 12.59 -7.95
CA ASP A 200 -11.86 11.46 -7.04
C ASP A 200 -12.51 11.80 -5.69
N PRO A 201 -13.34 10.90 -5.12
CA PRO A 201 -14.05 11.18 -3.87
C PRO A 201 -13.12 11.39 -2.67
N PHE A 202 -11.94 10.75 -2.63
CA PHE A 202 -10.97 10.97 -1.57
C PHE A 202 -10.36 12.37 -1.67
N LEU A 203 -9.96 12.80 -2.87
CA LEU A 203 -9.39 14.13 -3.07
C LEU A 203 -10.41 15.25 -2.83
N ILE A 204 -11.67 15.06 -3.25
CA ILE A 204 -12.76 16.01 -2.95
C ILE A 204 -12.94 16.13 -1.43
N TRP A 205 -13.04 15.00 -0.73
CA TRP A 205 -13.17 14.98 0.73
C TRP A 205 -11.96 15.61 1.43
N LEU A 206 -10.76 15.38 0.90
CA LEU A 206 -9.54 15.95 1.47
C LEU A 206 -9.50 17.47 1.31
N ALA A 207 -9.97 18.02 0.18
CA ALA A 207 -10.07 19.46 -0.03
C ALA A 207 -11.26 20.14 0.68
N ASP A 208 -12.31 19.38 1.00
CA ASP A 208 -13.52 19.93 1.61
C ASP A 208 -13.23 20.49 3.03
N GLY A 209 -13.27 21.81 3.19
CA GLY A 209 -13.09 22.47 4.48
C GLY A 209 -11.74 23.19 4.67
N ASP A 210 -10.88 23.21 3.65
CA ASP A 210 -9.75 24.14 3.53
C ASP A 210 -10.19 25.55 3.07
#